data_AF-A0A7W7WR17-F1
#
_entry.id   AF-A0A7W7WR17-F1
#
_cell.length_a   1.000
_cell.length_b   1.000
_cell.length_c   1.000
_cell.angle_alpha   90.00
_cell.angle_beta   90.00
_cell.angle_gamma   90.00
#
_symmetry.space_group_name_H-M   'P 1'
#
loop_
_entity.id
_entity.type
_entity.pdbx_description
1 polymer ?
#
loop_
_entity_poly.entity_id
_entity_poly.type
_entity_poly.pdbx_seq_one_letter_code
_entity_poly.pdbx_strand_id
1 'polypeptide(L)'
;MTMRSRPARLLALLLLAISMTGCADDDPSAEEFATKIRANPQMSGAPDKAVSCVAAWYATHASPEQRAALLEGRTTGLEDATPAPGSAAEAALLDCLKLAATTP
;
A
#
# COMPACT_ATOMS: atom_id res chain seq x y z
N MET A 1 -45.38 5.72 35.63
CA MET A 1 -44.56 4.65 35.02
C MET A 1 -44.14 5.11 33.64
N THR A 2 -42.87 5.46 33.49
CA THR A 2 -42.33 6.15 32.30
C THR A 2 -41.73 5.12 31.35
N MET A 3 -42.43 4.81 30.26
CA MET A 3 -41.94 3.87 29.24
C MET A 3 -40.91 4.59 28.35
N ARG A 4 -39.62 4.29 28.58
CA ARG A 4 -38.45 4.87 27.89
C ARG A 4 -38.13 4.00 26.65
N SER A 5 -38.74 4.31 25.52
CA SER A 5 -38.36 3.75 24.21
C SER A 5 -37.06 4.40 23.73
N ARG A 6 -35.92 3.75 23.99
CA ARG A 6 -34.57 4.26 23.67
C ARG A 6 -33.60 3.31 22.90
N PRO A 7 -33.99 2.25 22.18
CA PRO A 7 -32.99 1.49 21.40
C PRO A 7 -32.74 2.08 19.99
N ALA A 8 -33.72 2.77 19.38
CA ALA A 8 -33.62 3.15 17.96
C ALA A 8 -32.67 4.31 17.66
N ARG A 9 -32.44 5.22 18.62
CA ARG A 9 -31.55 6.38 18.42
C ARG A 9 -30.05 6.03 18.51
N LEU A 10 -29.71 4.97 19.24
CA LEU A 10 -28.32 4.52 19.40
C LEU A 10 -27.80 3.83 18.14
N LEU A 11 -28.63 3.06 17.45
CA LEU A 11 -28.24 2.41 16.19
C LEU A 11 -28.01 3.40 15.05
N ALA A 12 -28.81 4.47 14.98
CA ALA A 12 -28.66 5.50 13.95
C ALA A 12 -27.34 6.29 14.09
N LEU A 13 -26.86 6.51 15.32
CA LEU A 13 -25.57 7.16 15.57
C LEU A 13 -24.38 6.25 15.25
N LEU A 14 -24.52 4.93 15.43
CA LEU A 14 -23.49 3.96 15.06
C LEU A 14 -23.33 3.80 13.55
N LEU A 15 -24.41 3.90 12.78
CA LEU A 15 -24.37 3.82 11.31
C LEU A 15 -23.82 5.10 10.67
N LEU A 16 -24.02 6.27 11.28
CA LEU A 16 -23.51 7.55 10.76
C LEU A 16 -22.00 7.75 11.00
N ALA A 17 -21.40 6.97 11.91
CA ALA A 17 -19.97 7.05 12.22
C ALA A 17 -19.07 6.27 11.21
N ILE A 18 -19.66 5.50 10.30
CA ILE A 18 -18.91 4.69 9.31
C ILE A 18 -18.67 5.47 8.00
N SER A 19 -19.27 6.66 7.83
CA SER A 19 -19.15 7.45 6.60
C SER A 19 -17.92 8.37 6.55
N MET A 20 -17.00 8.26 7.51
CA MET A 20 -15.80 9.09 7.62
C MET A 20 -14.53 8.24 7.74
N THR A 21 -14.24 7.40 6.74
CA THR A 21 -12.87 6.96 6.48
C THR A 21 -12.37 7.67 5.23
N GLY A 22 -11.87 8.89 5.49
CA GLY A 22 -10.81 9.60 4.77
C GLY A 22 -10.82 9.59 3.24
N CYS A 23 -11.32 10.67 2.64
CA CYS A 23 -10.57 11.33 1.57
C CYS A 23 -9.55 12.25 2.27
N ALA A 24 -8.50 11.66 2.85
CA ALA A 24 -7.28 12.42 3.06
C ALA A 24 -6.59 12.42 1.70
N ASP A 25 -6.38 13.59 1.13
CA ASP A 25 -5.57 13.86 -0.07
C ASP A 25 -4.07 13.61 0.23
N ASP A 26 -3.76 12.63 1.09
CA ASP A 26 -2.41 12.21 1.42
C ASP A 26 -1.96 11.21 0.36
N ASP A 27 -0.92 11.57 -0.37
CA ASP A 27 -0.23 10.62 -1.25
C ASP A 27 0.14 9.36 -0.45
N PRO A 28 -0.11 8.15 -0.98
CA PRO A 28 0.13 6.93 -0.24
C PRO A 28 1.59 6.79 0.18
N SER A 29 1.80 6.36 1.43
CA SER A 29 3.12 6.18 2.03
C SER A 29 3.84 4.94 1.48
N ALA A 30 5.17 4.92 1.60
CA ALA A 30 5.95 3.72 1.32
C ALA A 30 5.53 2.52 2.19
N GLU A 31 5.05 2.74 3.42
CA GLU A 31 4.58 1.65 4.29
C GLU A 31 3.27 1.03 3.83
N GLU A 32 2.37 1.82 3.24
CA GLU A 32 1.15 1.31 2.61
C GLU A 32 1.47 0.43 1.39
N PHE A 33 2.41 0.86 0.54
CA PHE A 33 2.88 0.02 -0.56
C PHE A 33 3.57 -1.25 -0.05
N ALA A 34 4.43 -1.14 0.98
CA ALA A 34 5.10 -2.30 1.57
C ALA A 34 4.10 -3.33 2.12
N THR A 35 3.00 -2.86 2.71
CA THR A 35 1.92 -3.73 3.21
C THR A 35 1.27 -4.51 2.07
N LYS A 36 0.97 -3.86 0.94
CA LYS A 36 0.40 -4.52 -0.25
C LYS A 36 1.38 -5.50 -0.88
N ILE A 37 2.65 -5.11 -0.99
CA ILE A 37 3.71 -5.95 -1.53
C ILE A 37 3.92 -7.21 -0.66
N ARG A 38 3.87 -7.10 0.67
CA ARG A 38 3.95 -8.29 1.56
C ARG A 38 2.74 -9.21 1.46
N ALA A 39 1.57 -8.64 1.19
CA ALA A 39 0.35 -9.42 1.00
C ALA A 39 0.35 -10.24 -0.30
N ASN A 40 1.27 -9.96 -1.23
CA ASN A 40 1.45 -10.74 -2.45
C ASN A 40 2.10 -12.11 -2.13
N PRO A 41 1.46 -13.24 -2.48
CA PRO A 41 2.01 -14.57 -2.30
C PRO A 41 3.39 -14.79 -2.96
N GLN A 42 3.69 -14.09 -4.06
CA GLN A 42 5.00 -14.19 -4.74
C GLN A 42 6.13 -13.52 -3.95
N MET A 43 5.80 -12.62 -3.03
CA MET A 43 6.73 -11.96 -2.12
C MET A 43 6.83 -12.69 -0.78
N SER A 44 6.19 -13.85 -0.64
CA SER A 44 6.29 -14.66 0.56
C SER A 44 7.73 -15.11 0.78
N GLY A 45 8.31 -14.73 1.92
CA GLY A 45 9.71 -15.01 2.25
C GLY A 45 10.72 -14.05 1.61
N ALA A 46 10.27 -13.00 0.92
CA ALA A 46 11.17 -11.93 0.50
C ALA A 46 11.75 -11.21 1.74
N PRO A 47 13.06 -10.85 1.74
CA PRO A 47 13.64 -10.06 2.81
C PRO A 47 12.90 -8.73 2.97
N ASP A 48 12.72 -8.25 4.20
CA ASP A 48 12.05 -6.98 4.47
C ASP A 48 12.70 -5.80 3.73
N LYS A 49 14.03 -5.86 3.56
CA LYS A 49 14.77 -4.86 2.81
C LYS A 49 14.39 -4.85 1.33
N ALA A 50 14.12 -6.01 0.72
CA ALA A 50 13.66 -6.08 -0.67
C ALA A 50 12.24 -5.50 -0.83
N VAL A 51 11.34 -5.82 0.11
CA VAL A 51 10.00 -5.22 0.16
C VAL A 51 10.10 -3.69 0.27
N SER A 52 10.97 -3.20 1.17
CA SER A 52 11.19 -1.77 1.35
C SER A 52 11.72 -1.08 0.09
N CYS A 53 12.63 -1.71 -0.66
CA CYS A 53 13.12 -1.18 -1.93
C CYS A 53 12.01 -0.98 -2.96
N VAL A 54 11.17 -2.00 -3.16
CA VAL A 54 10.04 -1.92 -4.11
C VAL A 54 9.02 -0.90 -3.65
N ALA A 55 8.73 -0.85 -2.35
CA ALA A 55 7.79 0.11 -1.79
C ALA A 55 8.25 1.57 -1.92
N ALA A 56 9.55 1.83 -1.69
CA ALA A 56 10.15 3.15 -1.89
C ALA A 56 10.12 3.56 -3.37
N TRP A 57 10.33 2.60 -4.28
CA TRP A 57 10.19 2.85 -5.72
C TRP A 57 8.75 3.23 -6.09
N TYR A 58 7.74 2.54 -5.55
CA TYR A 58 6.34 2.92 -5.78
C TYR A 58 6.00 4.33 -5.27
N ALA A 59 6.52 4.70 -4.10
CA ALA A 59 6.29 6.03 -3.54
C ALA A 59 6.92 7.15 -4.38
N THR A 60 8.06 6.87 -5.05
CA THR A 60 8.88 7.92 -5.68
C THR A 60 8.78 7.96 -7.21
N HIS A 61 8.62 6.80 -7.85
CA HIS A 61 8.80 6.63 -9.29
C HIS A 61 7.58 6.07 -10.02
N ALA A 62 6.69 5.35 -9.34
CA ALA A 62 5.50 4.79 -9.97
C ALA A 62 4.50 5.89 -10.37
N SER A 63 3.83 5.69 -11.51
CA SER A 63 2.75 6.57 -11.94
C SER A 63 1.56 6.51 -10.95
N PRO A 64 0.70 7.54 -10.91
CA PRO A 64 -0.53 7.48 -10.11
C PRO A 64 -1.38 6.24 -10.39
N GLU A 65 -1.44 5.80 -11.64
CA GLU A 65 -2.18 4.60 -12.05
C GLU A 65 -1.57 3.32 -11.48
N GLN A 66 -0.25 3.17 -11.52
CA GLN A 66 0.46 2.03 -10.94
C GLN A 66 0.30 1.98 -9.42
N ARG A 67 0.39 3.14 -8.75
CA ARG A 67 0.17 3.26 -7.31
C ARG A 67 -1.25 2.83 -6.92
N ALA A 68 -2.25 3.33 -7.63
CA ALA A 68 -3.65 2.95 -7.42
C ALA A 68 -3.88 1.45 -7.66
N ALA A 69 -3.35 0.90 -8.76
CA ALA A 69 -3.51 -0.51 -9.09
C ALA A 69 -2.93 -1.43 -7.99
N LEU A 70 -1.78 -1.08 -7.40
CA LEU A 70 -1.19 -1.85 -6.30
C LEU A 70 -2.04 -1.76 -5.02
N LEU A 71 -2.52 -0.57 -4.67
CA LEU A 71 -3.34 -0.36 -3.46
C LEU A 71 -4.71 -1.05 -3.55
N GLU A 72 -5.30 -1.06 -4.74
CA GLU A 72 -6.55 -1.77 -5.04
C GLU A 72 -6.36 -3.28 -5.18
N GLY A 73 -5.13 -3.78 -5.20
CA GLY A 73 -4.82 -5.20 -5.38
C GLY A 73 -5.06 -5.71 -6.80
N ARG A 74 -5.12 -4.81 -7.79
CA ARG A 74 -5.21 -5.16 -9.22
C ARG A 74 -3.89 -5.64 -9.80
N THR A 75 -2.78 -5.32 -9.14
CA THR A 75 -1.44 -5.82 -9.46
C THR A 75 -0.73 -6.32 -8.21
N THR A 76 0.26 -7.17 -8.44
CA THR A 76 1.09 -7.81 -7.45
C THR A 76 2.29 -6.94 -7.06
N GLY A 77 2.49 -5.82 -7.74
CA GLY A 77 3.56 -4.85 -7.51
C GLY A 77 4.86 -5.18 -8.22
N LEU A 78 5.15 -6.45 -8.50
CA LEU A 78 6.41 -6.86 -9.15
C LEU A 78 6.39 -6.68 -10.67
N GLU A 79 5.26 -6.98 -11.29
CA GLU A 79 5.10 -6.99 -12.74
C GLU A 79 5.11 -5.55 -13.30
N ASP A 80 4.47 -4.64 -12.56
CA ASP A 80 4.33 -3.24 -12.94
C ASP A 80 5.40 -2.32 -12.32
N ALA A 81 6.20 -2.82 -11.36
CA ALA A 81 7.38 -2.09 -10.89
C ALA A 81 8.51 -2.06 -11.92
N THR A 82 8.30 -2.60 -13.12
CA THR A 82 9.28 -2.59 -14.21
C THR A 82 9.59 -1.15 -14.60
N PRO A 83 10.75 -0.60 -14.19
CA PRO A 83 11.11 0.77 -14.51
C PRO A 83 11.45 0.84 -16.00
N ALA A 84 11.40 2.04 -16.59
CA ALA A 84 11.85 2.20 -17.96
C ALA A 84 13.32 1.72 -18.09
N PRO A 85 13.65 0.85 -19.07
CA PRO A 85 15.00 0.33 -19.21
C PRO A 85 16.04 1.44 -19.37
N GLY A 86 17.13 1.37 -18.62
CA GLY A 86 18.20 2.37 -18.56
C GLY A 86 17.86 3.63 -17.75
N SER A 87 16.71 3.66 -17.06
CA SER A 87 16.34 4.83 -16.25
C SER A 87 17.08 4.88 -14.90
N ALA A 88 17.20 6.09 -14.35
CA ALA A 88 17.72 6.27 -12.99
C ALA A 88 16.86 5.54 -11.93
N ALA A 89 15.55 5.42 -12.17
CA ALA A 89 14.64 4.66 -11.31
C ALA A 89 14.94 3.14 -11.34
N GLU A 90 15.32 2.60 -12.50
CA GLU A 90 15.80 1.22 -12.63
C GLU A 90 17.09 1.01 -11.85
N ALA A 91 18.08 1.88 -12.06
CA ALA A 91 19.35 1.79 -11.37
C ALA A 91 19.17 1.85 -9.84
N ALA A 92 18.34 2.77 -9.35
CA ALA A 92 18.05 2.93 -7.93
C ALA A 92 17.37 1.69 -7.32
N LEU A 93 16.36 1.13 -8.02
CA LEU A 93 15.68 -0.09 -7.56
C LEU A 93 16.64 -1.28 -7.53
N LEU A 94 17.40 -1.51 -8.61
CA LEU A 94 18.35 -2.61 -8.70
C LEU A 94 19.46 -2.51 -7.64
N ASP A 95 20.00 -1.32 -7.40
CA ASP A 95 21.03 -1.14 -6.38
C ASP A 95 20.49 -1.37 -4.97
N CYS A 96 19.27 -0.94 -4.68
CA CYS A 96 18.61 -1.26 -3.42
C CYS A 96 18.40 -2.77 -3.27
N LEU A 97 17.92 -3.46 -4.31
CA LEU A 97 17.69 -4.90 -4.30
C LEU A 97 18.99 -5.71 -4.16
N LYS A 98 20.09 -5.29 -4.80
CA LYS A 98 21.42 -5.90 -4.59
C LYS A 98 21.84 -5.83 -3.12
N LEU A 99 21.66 -4.66 -2.49
CA LEU A 99 21.95 -4.48 -1.07
C LEU A 99 21.01 -5.29 -0.17
N ALA A 100 19.78 -5.55 -0.60
CA ALA A 100 18.86 -6.44 0.10
C ALA A 100 19.35 -7.90 0.05
N ALA A 101 19.82 -8.37 -1.12
CA ALA A 101 20.29 -9.74 -1.30
C ALA A 101 21.55 -10.09 -0.48
N THR A 102 22.36 -9.10 -0.11
CA THR A 102 23.56 -9.31 0.72
C THR A 102 23.29 -9.19 2.22
N THR A 103 22.04 -8.90 2.63
CA THR A 103 21.66 -8.78 4.04
C THR A 103 20.91 -10.05 4.44
N PRO A 104 21.44 -10.88 5.36
CA PRO A 104 20.82 -12.13 5.76
C PRO A 104 19.51 -11.94 6.52
#